data_AF-V5J6E6-F1
#
_entry.id   AF-V5J6E6-F1
#
_cell.length_a   1.000
_cell.length_b   1.000
_cell.length_c   1.000
_cell.angle_alpha   90.00
_cell.angle_beta   90.00
_cell.angle_gamma   90.00
#
_symmetry.space_group_name_H-M   'P 1'
#
loop_
_entity.id
_entity.type
_entity.pdbx_description
1 polymer ?
#
loop_
_entity_poly.entity_id
_entity_poly.type
_entity_poly.pdbx_seq_one_letter_code
_entity_poly.pdbx_strand_id
1 'polypeptide(L)'
;MIWSMPTDTCGVFGICGPYTYCDMSSSPVCNCIKGFQPLYPQEWESGDVAGECRRKTPLNCGRDEFFQLMNIKLPATTATIVDKRLGVKECEEKCRENCNCTAYANMDIQNGGPGCVIWIGEFRDIRKYTAAGQDLYVR
;
A
#
# COMPACT_ATOMS: atom_id res chain seq x y z
N MET A 1 25.57 20.75 3.93
CA MET A 1 24.17 20.30 3.97
C MET A 1 24.20 18.80 3.70
N ILE A 2 23.93 17.94 4.69
CA ILE A 2 24.26 16.48 4.63
C ILE A 2 23.08 15.62 4.15
N TRP A 3 21.87 16.17 4.04
CA TRP A 3 20.71 15.48 3.45
C TRP A 3 19.71 16.49 2.84
N SER A 4 19.15 16.17 1.68
CA SER A 4 18.05 16.91 1.05
C SER A 4 16.88 15.95 0.81
N MET A 5 15.65 16.45 0.98
CA MET A 5 14.42 15.68 0.78
C MET A 5 13.43 16.49 -0.06
N PRO A 6 12.70 15.87 -1.00
CA PRO A 6 12.80 14.47 -1.43
C PRO A 6 14.06 14.21 -2.29
N THR A 7 14.62 13.00 -2.17
CA THR A 7 15.85 12.59 -2.89
C THR A 7 15.59 12.15 -4.33
N ASP A 8 14.35 11.86 -4.69
CA ASP A 8 13.92 11.31 -5.97
C ASP A 8 12.41 11.52 -6.18
N THR A 9 11.94 11.20 -7.39
CA THR A 9 10.54 11.33 -7.82
C THR A 9 9.57 10.57 -6.92
N CYS A 10 9.91 9.36 -6.46
CA CYS A 10 9.07 8.59 -5.53
C CYS A 10 9.02 9.18 -4.11
N GLY A 11 9.85 10.17 -3.79
CA GLY A 11 9.76 10.93 -2.55
C GLY A 11 8.65 12.00 -2.54
N VAL A 12 8.09 12.34 -3.71
CA VAL A 12 7.00 13.30 -3.84
C VAL A 12 5.68 12.65 -3.43
N PHE A 13 4.97 13.27 -2.49
CA PHE A 13 3.69 12.77 -1.99
C PHE A 13 2.68 12.59 -3.13
N GLY A 14 2.08 11.41 -3.22
CA GLY A 14 0.99 11.15 -4.17
C GLY A 14 1.43 11.20 -5.64
N ILE A 15 2.71 10.97 -5.93
CA ILE A 15 3.22 10.90 -7.31
C ILE A 15 2.57 9.79 -8.13
N CYS A 16 2.12 8.71 -7.48
CA CYS A 16 1.29 7.67 -8.06
C CYS A 16 -0.08 7.67 -7.37
N GLY A 17 -1.14 7.43 -8.13
CA GLY A 17 -2.51 7.53 -7.64
C GLY A 17 -2.94 6.36 -6.74
N PRO A 18 -4.22 6.25 -6.42
CA PRO A 18 -4.74 5.23 -5.53
C PRO A 18 -4.46 3.79 -6.00
N TYR A 19 -4.22 2.91 -5.02
CA TYR A 19 -3.95 1.48 -5.22
C TYR A 19 -2.76 1.18 -6.17
N THR A 20 -1.84 2.14 -6.25
CA THR A 20 -0.54 2.00 -6.94
C THR A 20 0.61 2.10 -5.93
N TYR A 21 1.81 1.73 -6.37
CA TYR A 21 3.05 2.04 -5.67
C TYR A 21 4.10 2.60 -6.64
N CYS A 22 4.92 3.53 -6.13
CA CYS A 22 6.05 4.10 -6.86
C CYS A 22 7.31 3.24 -6.67
N ASP A 23 7.96 2.86 -7.75
CA ASP A 23 9.21 2.10 -7.77
C ASP A 23 10.22 2.76 -8.72
N MET A 24 11.31 3.28 -8.17
CA MET A 24 12.37 3.93 -8.95
C MET A 24 13.12 2.97 -9.88
N SER A 25 12.93 1.65 -9.70
CA SER A 25 13.55 0.62 -10.54
C SER A 25 12.67 0.17 -11.72
N SER A 26 11.43 0.66 -11.81
CA SER A 26 10.51 0.33 -12.91
C SER A 26 10.33 1.48 -13.91
N SER A 27 9.97 1.14 -15.14
CA SER A 27 9.51 2.09 -16.16
C SER A 27 8.21 1.53 -16.77
N PRO A 28 7.05 2.17 -16.58
CA PRO A 28 6.82 3.41 -15.81
C PRO A 28 7.09 3.24 -14.30
N VAL A 29 7.30 4.36 -13.58
CA VAL A 29 7.61 4.35 -12.13
C VAL A 29 6.42 3.97 -11.25
N CYS A 30 5.20 4.19 -11.73
CA CYS A 30 3.98 3.83 -11.03
C CYS A 30 3.51 2.43 -11.46
N ASN A 31 3.16 1.60 -10.48
CA ASN A 31 2.77 0.20 -10.69
C ASN A 31 1.45 -0.08 -9.98
N CYS A 32 0.51 -0.78 -10.63
CA CYS A 32 -0.66 -1.30 -9.93
C CYS A 32 -0.23 -2.38 -8.92
N ILE A 33 -0.86 -2.37 -7.74
CA ILE A 33 -0.73 -3.47 -6.78
C ILE A 33 -1.29 -4.76 -7.40
N LYS A 34 -0.70 -5.91 -7.06
CA LYS A 34 -1.21 -7.20 -7.55
C LYS A 34 -2.69 -7.36 -7.17
N GLY A 35 -3.50 -7.84 -8.12
CA GLY A 35 -4.96 -7.92 -7.96
C GLY A 35 -5.70 -6.66 -8.44
N PHE A 36 -4.97 -5.59 -8.79
CA PHE A 36 -5.50 -4.38 -9.39
C PHE A 36 -5.10 -4.26 -10.87
N GLN A 37 -5.84 -3.44 -11.60
CA GLN A 37 -5.61 -3.09 -13.01
C GLN A 37 -5.77 -1.58 -13.21
N PRO A 38 -5.13 -0.99 -14.23
CA PRO A 38 -5.29 0.42 -14.52
C PRO A 38 -6.76 0.80 -14.71
N LEU A 39 -7.17 1.91 -14.13
CA LEU A 39 -8.50 2.49 -14.33
C LEU A 39 -8.64 3.01 -15.76
N TYR A 40 -7.57 3.61 -16.30
CA TYR A 40 -7.47 4.13 -17.66
C TYR A 40 -6.29 3.47 -18.40
N PRO A 41 -6.50 2.30 -19.05
CA PRO A 41 -5.41 1.53 -19.67
C PRO A 41 -4.64 2.30 -20.75
N GLN A 42 -5.33 3.09 -21.57
CA GLN A 42 -4.70 3.85 -22.66
C GLN A 42 -3.74 4.92 -22.14
N GLU A 43 -4.11 5.60 -21.06
CA GLU A 43 -3.23 6.57 -20.39
C GLU A 43 -2.08 5.86 -19.68
N TRP A 44 -2.33 4.69 -19.09
CA TRP A 44 -1.29 3.90 -18.45
C TRP A 44 -0.21 3.42 -19.44
N GLU A 45 -0.62 3.08 -20.67
CA GLU A 45 0.27 2.65 -21.75
C GLU A 45 1.17 3.78 -22.27
N SER A 46 0.78 5.06 -22.12
CA SER A 46 1.64 6.19 -22.53
C SER A 46 2.80 6.44 -21.55
N GLY A 47 2.75 5.88 -20.34
CA GLY A 47 3.83 5.94 -19.35
C GLY A 47 3.98 7.27 -18.61
N ASP A 48 3.20 8.29 -18.97
CA ASP A 48 3.32 9.67 -18.47
C ASP A 48 2.36 9.99 -17.29
N VAL A 49 1.53 9.04 -16.86
CA VAL A 49 0.52 9.30 -15.83
C VAL A 49 0.86 8.67 -14.48
N ALA A 50 0.62 9.43 -13.40
CA ALA A 50 0.57 8.93 -12.03
C ALA A 50 -0.37 7.71 -11.91
N GLY A 51 -1.44 7.75 -12.71
CA GLY A 51 -2.43 6.72 -12.94
C GLY A 51 -3.17 6.27 -11.67
N GLU A 52 -4.29 5.59 -11.85
CA GLU A 52 -5.05 5.00 -10.75
C GLU A 52 -5.37 3.57 -11.10
N CYS A 53 -5.43 2.69 -10.08
CA CYS A 53 -5.79 1.31 -10.30
C CYS A 53 -7.08 0.95 -9.56
N ARG A 54 -7.85 0.04 -10.14
CA ARG A 54 -9.05 -0.54 -9.53
C ARG A 54 -8.88 -2.05 -9.38
N ARG A 55 -9.61 -2.64 -8.43
CA ARG A 55 -9.62 -4.10 -8.24
C ARG A 55 -10.05 -4.81 -9.51
N LYS A 56 -9.37 -5.92 -9.83
CA LYS A 56 -9.76 -6.83 -10.92
C LYS A 56 -11.01 -7.65 -10.55
N THR A 57 -11.10 -8.03 -9.28
CA THR A 57 -12.18 -8.88 -8.76
C THR A 57 -12.88 -8.16 -7.60
N PRO A 58 -14.22 -8.13 -7.57
CA PRO A 58 -14.97 -7.61 -6.42
C PRO A 58 -14.63 -8.38 -5.14
N LEU A 59 -14.63 -7.68 -4.01
CA LEU A 59 -14.43 -8.29 -2.70
C LEU A 59 -15.65 -9.11 -2.27
N ASN A 60 -15.39 -10.20 -1.54
CA ASN A 60 -16.35 -11.03 -0.85
C ASN A 60 -16.02 -11.03 0.65
N CYS A 61 -16.59 -10.05 1.36
CA CYS A 61 -16.26 -9.78 2.76
C CYS A 61 -16.32 -11.06 3.63
N GLY A 62 -15.28 -11.25 4.45
CA GLY A 62 -15.11 -12.44 5.29
C GLY A 62 -14.37 -13.60 4.61
N ARG A 63 -14.29 -13.62 3.27
CA ARG A 63 -13.59 -14.66 2.49
C ARG A 63 -12.42 -14.13 1.67
N ASP A 64 -12.19 -12.83 1.71
CA ASP A 64 -11.08 -12.20 1.00
C ASP A 64 -9.73 -12.70 1.49
N GLU A 65 -8.78 -12.74 0.57
CA GLU A 65 -7.38 -13.05 0.83
C GLU A 65 -6.56 -11.77 0.85
N PHE A 66 -5.36 -11.85 1.42
CA PHE A 66 -4.45 -10.72 1.51
C PHE A 66 -3.18 -10.99 0.73
N PHE A 67 -2.78 -10.03 -0.11
CA PHE A 67 -1.52 -10.05 -0.80
C PHE A 67 -0.47 -9.24 -0.05
N GLN A 68 0.66 -9.88 0.26
CA GLN A 68 1.80 -9.23 0.91
C GLN A 68 2.63 -8.44 -0.12
N LEU A 69 2.73 -7.13 0.10
CA LEU A 69 3.58 -6.21 -0.62
C LEU A 69 4.75 -5.80 0.28
N MET A 70 5.96 -6.27 -0.06
CA MET A 70 7.16 -6.10 0.76
C MET A 70 7.98 -4.86 0.41
N ASN A 71 8.80 -4.43 1.37
CA ASN A 71 9.77 -3.32 1.22
C ASN A 71 9.09 -1.98 0.90
N ILE A 72 8.00 -1.69 1.58
CA ILE A 72 7.13 -0.56 1.28
C ILE A 72 7.22 0.55 2.34
N LYS A 73 7.24 1.80 1.90
CA LYS A 73 6.76 2.94 2.69
C LYS A 73 5.24 2.79 2.81
N LEU A 74 4.76 2.56 4.04
CA LEU A 74 3.33 2.39 4.31
C LEU A 74 2.50 3.56 3.74
N PRO A 75 1.26 3.30 3.30
CA PRO A 75 0.40 4.33 2.73
C PRO A 75 0.13 5.46 3.74
N ALA A 76 -0.29 6.62 3.23
CA ALA A 76 -0.71 7.73 4.07
C ALA A 76 -1.78 7.29 5.10
N THR A 77 -1.65 7.75 6.36
CA THR A 77 -2.49 7.31 7.49
C THR A 77 -3.72 8.20 7.68
N THR A 78 -4.43 8.54 6.60
CA THR A 78 -5.60 9.43 6.66
C THR A 78 -6.82 8.75 7.26
N ALA A 79 -7.16 7.55 6.79
CA ALA A 79 -8.27 6.74 7.26
C ALA A 79 -7.76 5.41 7.83
N THR A 80 -7.17 5.46 9.02
CA THR A 80 -6.55 4.29 9.65
C THR A 80 -7.04 4.02 11.07
N ILE A 81 -7.19 2.75 11.40
CA ILE A 81 -7.40 2.25 12.77
C ILE A 81 -6.06 1.72 13.27
N VAL A 82 -5.63 2.18 14.45
CA VAL A 82 -4.36 1.76 15.06
C VAL A 82 -4.64 1.04 16.38
N ASP A 83 -4.07 -0.16 16.53
CA ASP A 83 -4.16 -0.95 17.76
C ASP A 83 -2.78 -1.49 18.14
N LYS A 84 -2.17 -0.90 19.17
CA LYS A 84 -0.81 -1.24 19.62
C LYS A 84 -0.72 -2.58 20.37
N ARG A 85 -1.84 -3.24 20.61
CA ARG A 85 -1.89 -4.48 21.42
C ARG A 85 -1.95 -5.73 20.55
N LEU A 86 -2.42 -5.59 19.32
CA LEU A 86 -2.67 -6.71 18.42
C LEU A 86 -1.40 -7.09 17.66
N GLY A 87 -1.17 -8.38 17.50
CA GLY A 87 -0.17 -8.90 16.57
C GLY A 87 -0.69 -8.89 15.13
N VAL A 88 0.17 -9.34 14.21
CA VAL A 88 -0.15 -9.36 12.78
C VAL A 88 -1.33 -10.29 12.43
N LYS A 89 -1.50 -11.40 13.16
CA LYS A 89 -2.59 -12.36 12.93
C LYS A 89 -3.93 -11.78 13.33
N GLU A 90 -4.01 -11.19 14.52
CA GLU A 90 -5.23 -10.53 14.99
C GLU A 90 -5.56 -9.30 14.14
N CYS A 91 -4.55 -8.64 13.56
CA CYS A 91 -4.73 -7.56 12.60
C CYS A 91 -5.41 -8.02 11.31
N GLU A 92 -5.01 -9.19 10.78
CA GLU A 92 -5.63 -9.81 9.62
C GLU A 92 -7.10 -10.16 9.88
N GLU A 93 -7.40 -10.81 11.01
CA GLU A 93 -8.76 -11.18 11.40
C GLU A 93 -9.66 -9.95 11.51
N LYS A 94 -9.20 -8.92 12.24
CA LYS A 94 -9.94 -7.66 12.42
C LYS A 94 -10.17 -6.92 11.10
N CYS A 95 -9.22 -6.96 10.19
CA CYS A 95 -9.38 -6.40 8.84
C CYS A 95 -10.38 -7.23 8.01
N ARG A 96 -10.31 -8.57 8.07
CA ARG A 96 -11.18 -9.48 7.33
C ARG A 96 -12.65 -9.30 7.71
N GLU A 97 -12.93 -9.13 9.00
CA GLU A 97 -14.27 -8.86 9.55
C GLU A 97 -14.81 -7.47 9.21
N ASN A 98 -13.93 -6.48 9.02
CA ASN A 98 -14.32 -5.14 8.63
C ASN A 98 -14.40 -5.02 7.11
N CYS A 99 -15.60 -5.03 6.52
CA CYS A 99 -15.77 -4.97 5.06
C CYS A 99 -15.24 -3.69 4.40
N ASN A 100 -14.97 -2.63 5.16
CA ASN A 100 -14.34 -1.41 4.64
C ASN A 100 -12.82 -1.43 4.74
N CYS A 101 -12.23 -2.44 5.40
CA CYS A 101 -10.79 -2.62 5.43
C CYS A 101 -10.26 -2.95 4.04
N THR A 102 -9.19 -2.27 3.63
CA THR A 102 -8.53 -2.46 2.34
C THR A 102 -7.08 -2.92 2.46
N ALA A 103 -6.41 -2.66 3.58
CA ALA A 103 -5.08 -3.17 3.88
C ALA A 103 -4.79 -3.15 5.37
N TYR A 104 -3.78 -3.91 5.81
CA TYR A 104 -3.22 -3.82 7.15
C TYR A 104 -1.70 -3.99 7.13
N ALA A 105 -1.04 -3.58 8.22
CA ALA A 105 0.40 -3.75 8.42
C ALA A 105 0.72 -3.85 9.92
N ASN A 106 1.90 -4.39 10.23
CA ASN A 106 2.45 -4.27 11.57
C ASN A 106 2.97 -2.83 11.79
N MET A 107 2.72 -2.27 12.97
CA MET A 107 3.22 -0.96 13.35
C MET A 107 4.74 -0.96 13.60
N ASP A 108 5.29 -2.04 14.16
CA ASP A 108 6.71 -2.13 14.54
C ASP A 108 7.46 -3.17 13.68
N ILE A 109 8.64 -2.76 13.22
CA ILE A 109 9.56 -3.59 12.42
C ILE A 109 10.41 -4.48 13.33
N GLN A 110 10.61 -4.08 14.59
CA GLN A 110 11.44 -4.84 15.52
C GLN A 110 10.68 -6.09 16.00
N ASN A 111 11.13 -7.26 15.53
CA ASN A 111 10.67 -8.60 15.92
C ASN A 111 9.17 -8.87 15.71
N GLY A 112 8.50 -8.12 14.84
CA GLY A 112 7.05 -8.25 14.65
C GLY A 112 6.27 -7.93 15.92
N GLY A 113 6.76 -6.97 16.73
CA GLY A 113 6.17 -6.52 17.98
C GLY A 113 4.68 -6.16 17.88
N PRO A 114 4.01 -5.97 19.02
CA PRO A 114 2.58 -5.70 19.05
C PRO A 114 2.30 -4.34 18.41
N GLY A 115 1.33 -4.30 17.49
CA GLY A 115 1.12 -3.14 16.65
C GLY A 115 0.39 -3.49 15.36
N CYS A 116 -0.82 -2.98 15.22
CA CYS A 116 -1.66 -3.17 14.04
C CYS A 116 -2.07 -1.81 13.50
N VAL A 117 -1.89 -1.61 12.21
CA VAL A 117 -2.44 -0.47 11.46
C VAL A 117 -3.34 -1.04 10.37
N ILE A 118 -4.60 -0.60 10.34
CA ILE A 118 -5.60 -1.01 9.37
C ILE A 118 -6.04 0.20 8.56
N TRP A 119 -5.97 0.13 7.23
CA TRP A 119 -6.49 1.15 6.33
C TRP A 119 -7.95 0.85 5.95
N ILE A 120 -8.76 1.90 5.95
CA ILE A 120 -10.17 1.87 5.59
C ILE A 120 -10.37 2.64 4.29
N GLY A 121 -11.02 2.01 3.31
CA GLY A 121 -11.25 2.62 2.00
C GLY A 121 -9.97 2.85 1.21
N GLU A 122 -9.92 3.94 0.47
CA GLU A 122 -8.82 4.21 -0.43
C GLU A 122 -7.52 4.60 0.29
N PHE A 123 -6.40 4.05 -0.17
CA PHE A 123 -5.06 4.42 0.28
C PHE A 123 -4.16 4.77 -0.91
N ARG A 124 -3.15 5.62 -0.66
CA ARG A 124 -2.19 6.11 -1.65
C ARG A 124 -0.85 6.46 -0.98
N ASP A 125 0.07 7.01 -1.78
CA ASP A 125 1.40 7.45 -1.35
C ASP A 125 2.33 6.30 -0.91
N ILE A 126 2.22 5.18 -1.63
CA ILE A 126 3.04 4.00 -1.43
C ILE A 126 4.32 4.10 -2.25
N ARG A 127 5.44 3.80 -1.63
CA ARG A 127 6.75 3.71 -2.30
C ARG A 127 7.41 2.38 -2.01
N LYS A 128 8.00 1.76 -3.02
CA LYS A 128 8.84 0.58 -2.88
C LYS A 128 10.31 0.96 -2.72
N TYR A 129 10.99 0.28 -1.82
CA TYR A 129 12.44 0.34 -1.62
C TYR A 129 13.07 -0.98 -2.07
N THR A 130 14.37 -0.95 -2.34
CA THR A 130 15.13 -2.13 -2.73
C THR A 130 15.42 -3.08 -1.57
N ALA A 131 15.67 -2.55 -0.37
CA ALA A 131 16.12 -3.34 0.78
C ALA A 131 15.60 -2.85 2.16
N ALA A 132 14.68 -1.87 2.17
CA ALA A 132 14.14 -1.27 3.40
C ALA A 132 12.61 -1.21 3.35
N GLY A 133 11.98 -0.72 4.41
CA GLY A 133 10.53 -0.55 4.49
C GLY A 133 9.84 -1.67 5.26
N GLN A 134 8.54 -1.79 5.06
CA GLN A 134 7.65 -2.67 5.80
C GLN A 134 6.78 -3.50 4.85
N ASP A 135 6.17 -4.54 5.41
CA ASP A 135 5.17 -5.32 4.71
C ASP A 135 3.79 -4.68 4.87
N LEU A 136 3.12 -4.50 3.73
CA LEU A 136 1.73 -4.11 3.64
C LEU A 136 0.92 -5.30 3.12
N TYR A 137 -0.11 -5.70 3.84
CA TYR A 137 -1.03 -6.77 3.45
C TYR A 137 -2.27 -6.13 2.84
N VAL A 138 -2.40 -6.20 1.52
CA VAL A 138 -3.50 -5.59 0.77
C VAL A 138 -4.59 -6.62 0.55
N ARG A 139 -5.81 -6.31 0.95
CA ARG A 139 -7.00 -7.14 0.72
C ARG A 139 -7.29 -7.27 -0.77
#